data_AF-Q5L1J8-F1
#
_entry.id   AF-Q5L1J8-F1
#
_cell.length_a   1.000
_cell.length_b   1.000
_cell.length_c   1.000
_cell.angle_alpha   90.00
_cell.angle_beta   90.00
_cell.angle_gamma   90.00
#
_symmetry.space_group_name_H-M   'P 1'
#
loop_
_entity.id
_entity.type
_entity.pdbx_description
1 polymer ?
#
loop_
_entity_poly.entity_id
_entity_poly.type
_entity_poly.pdbx_seq_one_letter_code
_entity_poly.pdbx_strand_id
1 'polypeptide(L)'
;MFQEKSVVFAAVENDQSILIKQSLDTKHEEVLAVPPLDEKDHIMYITSNPANDKEIVIVTMNGDIFMTKNNGESWTKLASEGEI
;
A
#
# COMPACT_ATOMS: atom_id res chain seq x y z
N MET A 1 19.48 -12.65 -8.28
CA MET A 1 19.10 -12.25 -6.91
C MET A 1 18.01 -11.21 -7.01
N PHE A 2 16.92 -11.37 -6.25
CA PHE A 2 15.92 -10.31 -6.10
C PHE A 2 16.42 -9.34 -5.03
N GLN A 3 16.47 -8.07 -5.37
CA GLN A 3 16.85 -6.99 -4.45
C GLN A 3 15.75 -5.93 -4.53
N GLU A 4 15.21 -5.53 -3.39
CA GLU A 4 14.26 -4.43 -3.32
C GLU A 4 14.94 -3.15 -3.79
N LYS A 5 14.24 -2.39 -4.65
CA LYS A 5 14.68 -1.08 -5.15
C LYS A 5 13.99 0.07 -4.44
N SER A 6 12.94 -0.24 -3.70
CA SER A 6 12.09 0.72 -3.01
C SER A 6 11.50 0.10 -1.75
N VAL A 7 11.25 0.93 -0.75
CA VAL A 7 10.39 0.60 0.39
C VAL A 7 9.04 1.29 0.21
N VAL A 8 7.97 0.64 0.68
CA VAL A 8 6.62 1.22 0.75
C VAL A 8 6.21 1.27 2.22
N PHE A 9 5.75 2.42 2.68
CA PHE A 9 5.25 2.61 4.03
C PHE A 9 4.00 3.49 4.04
N ALA A 10 3.17 3.32 5.07
CA ALA A 10 2.03 4.20 5.30
C ALA A 10 2.42 5.37 6.20
N ALA A 11 1.80 6.51 5.96
CA ALA A 11 1.80 7.66 6.84
C ALA A 11 0.37 8.20 7.00
N VAL A 12 0.16 9.09 7.96
CA VAL A 12 -1.11 9.79 8.15
C VAL A 12 -0.86 11.27 7.91
N GLU A 13 -1.55 11.84 6.91
CA GLU A 13 -1.54 13.27 6.61
C GLU A 13 -2.98 13.80 6.63
N ASN A 14 -3.23 14.87 7.39
CA ASN A 14 -4.57 15.46 7.54
C ASN A 14 -5.66 14.42 7.88
N ASP A 15 -5.36 13.53 8.82
CA ASP A 15 -6.22 12.42 9.27
C ASP A 15 -6.55 11.37 8.18
N GLN A 16 -5.85 11.38 7.05
CA GLN A 16 -6.00 10.39 5.98
C GLN A 16 -4.74 9.53 5.85
N SER A 17 -4.94 8.22 5.69
CA SER A 17 -3.84 7.31 5.38
C SER A 17 -3.34 7.55 3.96
N ILE A 18 -2.04 7.71 3.80
CA ILE A 18 -1.35 7.79 2.52
C ILE A 18 -0.31 6.67 2.43
N LEU A 19 0.04 6.28 1.20
CA LEU A 19 1.15 5.38 0.93
C LEU A 19 2.30 6.16 0.30
N ILE A 20 3.49 5.96 0.82
CA ILE A 20 4.72 6.57 0.29
C ILE A 20 5.61 5.44 -0.22
N LYS A 21 6.05 5.57 -1.47
CA LYS A 21 7.06 4.71 -2.07
C LYS A 21 8.37 5.48 -2.18
N GLN A 22 9.40 5.01 -1.49
CA GLN A 22 10.72 5.65 -1.49
C GLN A 22 11.73 4.77 -2.21
N SER A 23 12.47 5.34 -3.17
CA SER A 23 13.63 4.69 -3.78
C SER A 23 14.73 4.49 -2.74
N LEU A 24 15.27 3.27 -2.66
CA LEU A 24 16.38 2.98 -1.75
C LEU A 24 17.70 3.61 -2.21
N ASP A 25 17.86 3.81 -3.52
CA ASP A 25 19.06 4.38 -4.15
C ASP A 25 19.07 5.91 -4.08
N THR A 26 17.99 6.56 -4.52
CA THR A 26 17.95 8.03 -4.68
C THR A 26 17.30 8.76 -3.52
N LYS A 27 16.58 8.04 -2.65
CA LYS A 27 15.71 8.60 -1.61
C LYS A 27 14.54 9.43 -2.13
N HIS A 28 14.28 9.40 -3.45
CA HIS A 28 13.11 10.04 -4.02
C HIS A 28 11.84 9.36 -3.51
N GLU A 29 10.85 10.16 -3.12
CA GLU A 29 9.55 9.73 -2.62
C GLU A 29 8.45 10.03 -3.62
N GLU A 30 7.52 9.10 -3.75
CA GLU A 30 6.29 9.23 -4.51
C GLU A 30 5.12 8.89 -3.60
N VAL A 31 4.11 9.76 -3.59
CA VAL A 31 2.84 9.49 -2.89
C VAL A 31 1.97 8.66 -3.82
N LEU A 32 1.58 7.48 -3.35
CA LEU A 32 0.68 6.59 -4.06
C LEU A 32 -0.75 6.80 -3.58
N ALA A 33 -1.70 6.64 -4.50
CA ALA A 33 -3.11 6.62 -4.15
C ALA A 33 -3.44 5.37 -3.32
N VAL A 34 -4.26 5.57 -2.27
CA VAL A 34 -4.81 4.51 -1.44
C VAL A 34 -6.22 4.13 -1.92
N PRO A 35 -6.73 2.92 -1.63
CA PRO A 35 -8.14 2.65 -1.85
C PRO A 35 -9.00 3.55 -0.95
N PRO A 36 -10.30 3.71 -1.24
CA PRO A 36 -11.22 4.39 -0.33
C PRO A 36 -11.25 3.63 1.01
N LEU A 37 -10.88 4.32 2.10
CA LEU A 37 -10.89 3.81 3.47
C LEU A 37 -11.82 4.67 4.32
N ASP A 38 -12.44 4.06 5.34
CA ASP A 38 -13.13 4.79 6.38
C ASP A 38 -12.13 5.62 7.20
N GLU A 39 -12.54 6.77 7.75
CA GLU A 39 -11.64 7.71 8.45
C GLU A 39 -10.82 7.08 9.60
N LYS A 40 -11.34 6.01 10.21
CA LYS A 40 -10.69 5.31 11.34
C LYS A 40 -10.03 4.00 10.92
N ASP A 41 -10.11 3.64 9.65
CA ASP A 41 -9.58 2.38 9.14
C ASP A 41 -8.19 2.60 8.53
N HIS A 42 -7.17 2.50 9.38
CA HIS A 42 -5.79 2.75 8.97
C HIS A 42 -5.13 1.51 8.38
N ILE A 43 -4.12 1.73 7.54
CA ILE A 43 -3.30 0.66 6.97
C ILE A 43 -2.39 0.08 8.06
N MET A 44 -2.51 -1.22 8.32
CA MET A 44 -1.75 -1.95 9.35
C MET A 44 -0.57 -2.72 8.77
N TYR A 45 -0.77 -3.34 7.61
CA TYR A 45 0.26 -4.15 6.96
C TYR A 45 0.39 -3.78 5.50
N ILE A 46 1.61 -3.81 5.00
CA ILE A 46 1.97 -3.53 3.62
C ILE A 46 2.97 -4.58 3.17
N THR A 47 2.80 -5.11 1.97
CA THR A 47 3.83 -5.89 1.30
C THR A 47 3.87 -5.52 -0.19
N SER A 48 5.05 -5.56 -0.77
CA SER A 48 5.27 -5.33 -2.20
C SER A 48 5.92 -6.56 -2.82
N ASN A 49 5.60 -6.83 -4.09
CA ASN A 49 6.19 -7.94 -4.81
C ASN A 49 7.63 -7.58 -5.24
N PRO A 50 8.68 -8.28 -4.78
CA PRO A 50 10.07 -7.96 -5.12
C PRO A 50 10.43 -8.25 -6.59
N ALA A 51 9.61 -9.05 -7.30
CA ALA A 51 9.76 -9.28 -8.74
C ALA A 51 9.01 -8.26 -9.61
N ASN A 52 8.00 -7.59 -9.03
CA ASN A 52 7.20 -6.57 -9.68
C ASN A 52 6.81 -5.50 -8.65
N ASP A 53 7.64 -4.49 -8.49
CA ASP A 53 7.49 -3.46 -7.46
C ASP A 53 6.24 -2.57 -7.63
N LYS A 54 5.46 -2.77 -8.69
CA LYS A 54 4.15 -2.16 -8.92
C LYS A 54 3.00 -2.89 -8.24
N GLU A 55 3.22 -4.13 -7.83
CA GLU A 55 2.23 -4.95 -7.14
C GLU A 55 2.41 -4.80 -5.63
N ILE A 56 1.36 -4.32 -4.97
CA ILE A 56 1.33 -4.00 -3.55
C ILE A 56 0.04 -4.57 -2.97
N VAL A 57 0.14 -5.17 -1.79
CA VAL A 57 -1.00 -5.58 -0.97
C VAL A 57 -0.98 -4.80 0.33
N ILE A 58 -2.14 -4.31 0.73
CA ILE A 58 -2.35 -3.66 2.04
C ILE A 58 -3.44 -4.37 2.81
N VAL A 59 -3.32 -4.32 4.14
CA VAL A 59 -4.34 -4.80 5.09
C VAL A 59 -4.68 -3.66 6.04
N THR A 60 -5.96 -3.43 6.26
CA THR A 60 -6.47 -2.36 7.13
C THR A 60 -6.77 -2.87 8.54
N MET A 61 -7.04 -1.95 9.48
CA MET A 61 -7.41 -2.28 10.86
C MET A 61 -8.72 -3.09 10.94
N ASN A 62 -9.67 -2.79 10.06
CA ASN A 62 -10.94 -3.52 9.99
C ASN A 62 -10.80 -4.91 9.36
N GLY A 63 -9.63 -5.26 8.82
CA GLY A 63 -9.38 -6.56 8.20
C GLY A 63 -9.72 -6.61 6.71
N ASP A 64 -9.89 -5.47 6.06
CA ASP A 64 -9.99 -5.41 4.60
C ASP A 64 -8.62 -5.66 3.98
N ILE A 65 -8.60 -6.41 2.88
CA ILE A 65 -7.38 -6.67 2.09
C ILE A 65 -7.56 -6.09 0.71
N PHE A 66 -6.64 -5.23 0.29
CA PHE A 66 -6.63 -4.63 -1.04
C PHE A 66 -5.33 -4.93 -1.77
N MET A 67 -5.42 -5.13 -3.09
CA MET A 67 -4.27 -5.32 -3.98
C MET A 67 -4.31 -4.34 -5.13
N THR A 68 -3.16 -3.75 -5.44
CA THR A 68 -2.91 -3.02 -6.69
C THR A 68 -1.85 -3.76 -7.50
N LYS A 69 -1.91 -3.63 -8.83
CA LYS A 69 -0.87 -4.10 -9.77
C LYS A 69 -0.19 -2.94 -10.51
N ASN A 70 -0.55 -1.71 -10.15
CA ASN A 70 -0.17 -0.49 -10.84
C ASN A 70 0.10 0.65 -9.83
N ASN A 71 0.89 0.39 -8.78
CA ASN A 71 1.32 1.40 -7.80
C ASN A 71 0.15 2.23 -7.22
N GLY A 72 -1.02 1.62 -7.04
CA GLY A 72 -2.17 2.27 -6.41
C GLY A 72 -3.07 3.09 -7.34
N GLU A 73 -2.77 3.16 -8.65
CA GLU A 73 -3.68 3.77 -9.64
C GLU A 73 -5.08 3.09 -9.63
N SER A 74 -5.12 1.78 -9.33
CA SER A 74 -6.36 1.03 -9.14
C SER A 74 -6.18 -0.07 -8.09
N TRP A 75 -7.26 -0.38 -7.37
CA TRP A 75 -7.27 -1.35 -6.28
C TRP A 75 -8.38 -2.38 -6.47
N THR A 76 -8.07 -3.64 -6.18
CA THR A 76 -9.02 -4.75 -6.06
C THR A 76 -9.14 -5.12 -4.60
N LYS A 77 -10.37 -5.13 -4.06
CA LYS A 77 -10.65 -5.68 -2.73
C LYS A 77 -10.63 -7.21 -2.82
N LEU A 78 -9.75 -7.85 -2.06
CA LEU A 78 -9.57 -9.31 -2.01
C LEU A 78 -10.31 -9.95 -0.84
N ALA A 79 -10.51 -9.20 0.24
CA ALA A 79 -11.27 -9.62 1.40
C ALA A 79 -11.92 -8.39 2.06
N SER A 80 -13.07 -8.58 2.69
CA SER A 80 -13.78 -7.58 3.48
C SER A 80 -13.91 -8.07 4.91
N GLU A 81 -13.44 -7.28 5.88
CA GLU A 81 -13.58 -7.58 7.31
C GLU A 81 -13.10 -9.00 7.71
N GLY A 82 -12.05 -9.50 7.04
CA GLY A 82 -11.51 -10.84 7.26
C GLY A 82 -12.21 -11.98 6.51
N GLU A 83 -13.20 -11.68 5.65
CA GLU A 83 -13.93 -12.64 4.82
C GLU A 83 -13.63 -12.47 3.32
N ILE A 84 -13.63 -13.56 2.54
CA ILE A 84 -13.31 -13.59 1.09
C ILE A 84 -14.58 -13.68 0.25
#